data_AF-A0A183FNS9-F1
#
_entry.id   AF-A0A183FNS9-F1
#
_cell.length_a   1.000
_cell.length_b   1.000
_cell.length_c   1.000
_cell.angle_alpha   90.00
_cell.angle_beta   90.00
_cell.angle_gamma   90.00
#
_symmetry.space_group_name_H-M   'P 1'
#
loop_
_entity.id
_entity.type
_entity.pdbx_description
1 polymer ?
#
loop_
_entity_poly.entity_id
_entity_poly.type
_entity_poly.pdbx_seq_one_letter_code
_entity_poly.pdbx_strand_id
1 'polypeptide(L)'
;MDVAVKQEVDSDDELVECDRCYGTVEILEYEQRLMLSTMDQDVLFVHARGLGMERLFFNHMLMYSDQKLLVIVLNTTPQDEVSG
;
A
#
# COMPACT_ATOMS: atom_id res chain seq x y z
N MET A 1 16.56 -34.27 -41.28
CA MET A 1 16.84 -33.99 -39.85
C MET A 1 16.93 -32.49 -39.75
N ASP A 2 15.79 -31.87 -39.48
CA ASP A 2 15.64 -30.43 -39.32
C ASP A 2 16.15 -30.01 -37.94
N VAL A 3 17.11 -29.09 -37.92
CA VAL A 3 17.48 -28.34 -36.71
C VAL A 3 17.47 -26.87 -37.08
N ALA A 4 16.35 -26.22 -36.78
CA ALA A 4 16.20 -24.77 -36.88
C ALA A 4 16.91 -24.12 -35.68
N VAL A 5 17.97 -23.38 -35.95
CA VAL A 5 18.62 -22.50 -34.97
C VAL A 5 17.76 -21.25 -34.83
N LYS A 6 17.03 -21.14 -33.72
CA LYS A 6 16.34 -19.90 -33.36
C LYS A 6 17.34 -18.96 -32.71
N GLN A 7 17.52 -17.82 -33.37
CA GLN A 7 18.38 -16.71 -32.96
C GLN A 7 17.76 -16.01 -31.74
N GLU A 8 18.62 -15.75 -30.77
CA GLU A 8 18.35 -15.06 -29.50
C GLU A 8 17.82 -13.65 -29.74
N VAL A 9 16.81 -13.28 -28.97
CA VAL A 9 16.47 -11.88 -28.69
C VAL A 9 16.44 -11.79 -27.18
N ASP A 10 17.54 -11.28 -26.61
CA ASP A 10 17.60 -10.80 -25.23
C ASP A 10 16.52 -9.74 -25.04
N SER A 11 15.60 -10.00 -24.13
CA SER A 11 14.71 -9.00 -23.56
C SER A 11 14.58 -9.41 -22.11
N ASP A 12 15.51 -8.89 -21.29
CA ASP A 12 15.45 -8.94 -19.83
C ASP A 12 14.25 -8.10 -19.34
N ASP A 13 13.04 -8.54 -19.69
CA ASP A 13 11.83 -8.18 -18.97
C ASP A 13 11.74 -9.15 -17.79
N GLU A 14 12.58 -8.92 -16.77
CA GLU A 14 12.24 -9.39 -15.43
C GLU A 14 10.92 -8.71 -15.06
N LEU A 15 9.84 -9.45 -15.28
CA LEU A 15 8.55 -9.17 -14.67
C LEU A 15 8.78 -9.23 -13.16
N VAL A 16 9.07 -8.08 -12.57
CA VAL A 16 8.95 -7.90 -11.13
C VAL A 16 7.52 -8.30 -10.82
N GLU A 17 7.34 -9.47 -10.22
CA GLU A 17 6.05 -9.88 -9.71
C GLU A 17 5.68 -8.82 -8.67
N CYS A 18 4.85 -7.86 -9.08
CA CYS A 18 4.23 -6.92 -8.16
C CYS A 18 3.48 -7.77 -7.14
N ASP A 19 4.10 -7.91 -5.98
CA ASP A 19 3.60 -8.65 -4.83
C ASP A 19 2.10 -8.37 -4.69
N ARG A 20 1.29 -9.41 -4.91
CA ARG A 20 -0.18 -9.33 -4.99
C ARG A 20 -0.83 -9.08 -3.63
N CYS A 21 -0.12 -8.49 -2.67
CA CYS A 21 -0.55 -8.30 -1.31
C CYS A 21 -1.03 -6.88 -1.01
N TYR A 22 -1.59 -6.14 -1.97
CA TYR A 22 -2.39 -4.94 -1.67
C TYR A 22 -3.53 -4.84 -2.67
N GLY A 23 -4.76 -4.97 -2.19
CA GLY A 23 -5.95 -4.83 -3.01
C GLY A 23 -5.99 -3.42 -3.63
N THR A 24 -5.57 -3.31 -4.89
CA THR A 24 -6.02 -2.40 -5.97
C THR A 24 -6.54 -0.99 -5.63
N VAL A 25 -6.13 -0.37 -4.52
CA VAL A 25 -6.39 1.04 -4.27
C VAL A 25 -5.13 1.77 -4.66
N GLU A 26 -5.12 2.27 -5.89
CA GLU A 26 -4.05 3.13 -6.39
C GLU A 26 -4.00 4.39 -5.52
N ILE A 27 -2.88 4.55 -4.79
CA ILE A 27 -2.65 5.70 -3.92
C ILE A 27 -2.40 6.91 -4.81
N LEU A 28 -3.16 7.98 -4.59
CA LEU A 28 -2.95 9.21 -5.36
C LEU A 28 -1.63 9.86 -4.96
N GLU A 29 -1.01 10.59 -5.88
CA GLU A 29 0.29 11.22 -5.64
C GLU A 29 0.29 12.14 -4.40
N TYR A 30 -0.82 12.84 -4.14
CA TYR A 30 -0.94 13.68 -2.94
C TYR A 30 -0.98 12.85 -1.65
N GLU A 31 -1.60 11.67 -1.67
CA GLU A 31 -1.70 10.77 -0.52
C GLU A 31 -0.34 10.16 -0.21
N GLN A 32 0.39 9.74 -1.24
CA GLN A 32 1.75 9.22 -1.09
C GLN A 32 2.69 10.27 -0.47
N ARG A 33 2.65 11.51 -0.99
CA ARG A 33 3.45 12.61 -0.43
C ARG A 33 3.07 12.92 1.01
N LEU A 34 1.77 12.90 1.32
CA LEU A 34 1.28 13.12 2.68
C LEU A 34 1.80 12.03 3.63
N MET A 35 1.64 10.74 3.29
CA MET A 35 2.11 9.64 4.12
C MET A 35 3.62 9.70 4.38
N LEU A 36 4.42 9.98 3.36
CA LEU A 36 5.88 10.13 3.51
C LEU A 36 6.24 11.30 4.44
N SER A 37 5.48 12.40 4.38
CA SER A 37 5.73 13.54 5.26
C SER A 37 5.35 13.28 6.72
N THR A 38 4.40 12.37 6.96
CA THR A 38 3.85 12.09 8.29
C THR A 38 4.40 10.83 8.96
N MET A 39 5.21 10.04 8.26
CA MET A 39 5.68 8.72 8.73
C MET A 39 6.44 8.77 10.06
N ASP A 40 7.27 9.79 10.26
CA ASP A 40 8.14 9.91 11.45
C ASP A 40 7.72 11.09 12.36
N GLN A 41 6.49 11.58 12.21
CA GLN A 41 6.00 12.77 12.91
C GLN A 41 4.71 12.49 13.69
N ASP A 42 4.55 13.17 14.83
CA ASP A 42 3.26 13.22 15.52
C ASP A 42 2.31 14.15 14.74
N VAL A 43 1.21 13.59 14.22
CA VAL A 43 0.33 14.30 13.28
C VAL A 43 -1.13 14.32 13.69
N LEU A 44 -1.81 15.41 13.32
CA LEU A 44 -3.26 15.57 13.40
C LEU A 44 -3.80 15.96 12.03
N PHE A 45 -4.69 15.14 11.46
CA PHE A 45 -5.31 15.42 10.17
C PHE A 45 -6.65 16.14 10.35
N VAL A 46 -6.79 17.31 9.72
CA VAL A 46 -8.07 18.02 9.57
C VAL A 46 -8.50 17.90 8.11
N HIS A 47 -9.62 17.22 7.86
CA HIS A 47 -10.07 16.91 6.51
C HIS A 47 -11.53 17.31 6.27
N ALA A 48 -11.86 17.51 5.00
CA ALA A 48 -13.24 17.63 4.55
C ALA A 48 -13.87 16.23 4.33
N ARG A 49 -15.21 16.17 4.31
CA ARG A 49 -15.93 14.94 3.98
C ARG A 49 -15.67 14.57 2.50
N GLY A 50 -15.41 13.29 2.24
CA GLY A 50 -15.19 12.76 0.88
C GLY A 50 -13.74 12.76 0.41
N LEU A 51 -12.79 13.20 1.23
CA LEU A 51 -11.36 13.26 0.89
C LEU A 51 -10.62 11.90 1.02
N GLY A 52 -11.35 10.80 1.22
CA GLY A 52 -10.76 9.47 1.23
C GLY A 52 -9.86 9.14 2.44
N MET A 53 -9.98 9.85 3.56
CA MET A 53 -9.12 9.64 4.74
C MET A 53 -9.12 8.22 5.29
N GLU A 54 -10.21 7.49 5.12
CA GLU A 54 -10.29 6.07 5.47
C GLU A 54 -9.22 5.25 4.75
N ARG A 55 -8.97 5.51 3.45
CA ARG A 55 -7.94 4.84 2.67
C ARG A 55 -6.53 5.22 3.14
N LEU A 56 -6.31 6.50 3.43
CA LEU A 56 -5.03 6.97 3.96
C LEU A 56 -4.72 6.32 5.31
N PHE A 57 -5.75 6.23 6.17
CA PHE A 57 -5.66 5.60 7.48
C PHE A 57 -5.30 4.12 7.38
N PHE A 58 -5.96 3.35 6.51
CA PHE A 58 -5.61 1.95 6.28
C PHE A 58 -4.18 1.77 5.78
N ASN A 59 -3.72 2.60 4.83
CA ASN A 59 -2.35 2.54 4.34
C ASN A 59 -1.31 2.87 5.43
N HIS A 60 -1.62 3.83 6.30
CA HIS A 60 -0.77 4.13 7.44
C HIS A 60 -0.70 2.95 8.42
N MET A 61 -1.82 2.26 8.64
CA MET A 61 -1.85 1.05 9.47
C MET A 61 -0.99 -0.08 8.88
N LEU A 62 -1.06 -0.26 7.56
CA LEU A 62 -0.27 -1.26 6.83
C LEU A 62 1.24 -0.99 6.96
N MET A 63 1.65 0.27 6.90
CA MET A 63 3.05 0.67 7.12
C MET A 63 3.58 0.26 8.49
N TYR A 64 2.74 0.26 9.53
CA TYR A 64 3.12 -0.17 10.88
C TYR A 64 2.74 -1.62 11.22
N SER A 65 2.38 -2.43 10.22
CA SER A 65 1.95 -3.83 10.41
C SER A 65 3.12 -4.80 10.72
N ASP A 66 4.31 -4.29 11.08
CA ASP A 66 5.44 -5.13 11.51
C ASP A 66 5.13 -5.82 12.84
N GLN A 67 5.43 -7.11 12.94
CA GLN A 67 5.27 -7.93 14.16
C GLN A 67 6.00 -7.37 15.38
N LYS A 68 7.00 -6.51 15.19
CA LYS A 68 7.76 -5.87 16.27
C LYS A 68 7.11 -4.57 16.79
N LEU A 69 6.10 -4.05 16.10
CA LEU A 69 5.45 -2.80 16.42
C LEU A 69 4.06 -3.07 17.02
N LEU A 70 3.73 -2.35 18.09
CA LEU A 70 2.40 -2.36 18.67
C LEU A 70 1.70 -1.05 18.31
N VAL A 71 0.61 -1.15 17.56
CA VAL A 71 -0.25 -0.02 17.20
C VAL A 71 -1.60 -0.19 17.90
N ILE A 72 -2.07 0.86 18.57
CA ILE A 72 -3.39 0.89 19.21
C ILE A 72 -4.24 1.90 18.46
N VAL A 73 -5.29 1.42 17.81
CA VAL A 73 -6.31 2.28 17.21
C VAL A 73 -7.38 2.58 18.25
N LEU A 74 -7.72 3.86 18.40
CA LEU A 74 -8.72 4.31 19.36
C LEU A 74 -10.01 4.70 18.64
N ASN A 75 -11.13 4.64 19.36
CA ASN A 75 -12.44 5.09 18.88
C ASN A 75 -12.94 4.33 17.63
N THR A 76 -12.60 3.05 17.52
CA THR A 76 -13.17 2.13 16.53
C THR A 76 -14.61 1.78 16.89
N THR A 77 -15.41 1.44 15.87
CA THR A 77 -16.75 0.88 16.05
C THR A 77 -16.72 -0.64 15.93
N PRO A 78 -17.76 -1.36 16.42
CA PRO A 78 -17.83 -2.81 16.30
C PRO A 78 -17.84 -3.31 14.84
N GLN A 79 -18.20 -2.45 13.87
CA GLN A 79 -18.17 -2.79 12.45
C GLN A 79 -16.74 -2.79 11.89
N ASP A 80 -15.85 -2.00 12.50
CA ASP A 80 -14.44 -1.88 12.08
C ASP A 80 -13.61 -3.09 12.57
N GLU A 81 -14.03 -3.75 13.65
CA GLU A 81 -13.34 -4.91 14.22
C GLU A 81 -13.61 -6.24 13.48
N VAL A 82 -14.77 -6.37 12.81
CA VAL A 82 -15.25 -7.65 12.25
C VAL A 82 -14.75 -7.92 10.82
N SER A 83 -14.13 -6.93 10.17
CA SER A 83 -13.67 -7.05 8.77
C SER A 83 -12.21 -7.49 8.61
N GLY A 84 -11.53 -7.87 9.69
CA GLY A 84 -10.14 -8.37 9.71
C GLY A 84 -10.02 -9.87 9.50
#